data_AF-A0A1R4HBA7-F1
#
_entry.id   AF-A0A1R4HBA7-F1
#
_cell.length_a   1.000
_cell.length_b   1.000
_cell.length_c   1.000
_cell.angle_alpha   90.00
_cell.angle_beta   90.00
_cell.angle_gamma   90.00
#
_symmetry.space_group_name_H-M   'P 1'
#
loop_
_entity.id
_entity.type
_entity.pdbx_description
1 polymer ?
#
loop_
_entity_poly.entity_id
_entity_poly.type
_entity_poly.pdbx_seq_one_letter_code
_entity_poly.pdbx_strand_id
1 'polypeptide(L)'
;MAFHLVDWDGDCTGIDTCTISMSKAKKVMANFAAATTLTTEKSGNGNGVITSAPSGISCGADCSENYVQGSQINLAAAPDVNSIFAGWSGGGCSGIGSCTVTMDAAKSVTTTFTLKPVDPLFEAGVVGVVE
;
A
#
# COMPACT_ATOMS: atom_id res chain seq x y z
N MET A 1 -7.80 -19.11 1.14
CA MET A 1 -8.00 -18.50 -0.19
C MET A 1 -9.15 -17.54 -0.06
N ALA A 2 -8.91 -16.25 -0.32
CA ALA A 2 -9.97 -15.24 -0.34
C ALA A 2 -10.44 -15.06 -1.80
N PHE A 3 -11.72 -14.82 -1.99
CA PHE A 3 -12.31 -14.53 -3.30
C PHE A 3 -12.83 -13.10 -3.30
N HIS A 4 -12.44 -12.31 -4.31
CA HIS A 4 -12.93 -10.94 -4.49
C HIS A 4 -13.95 -10.94 -5.62
N LEU A 5 -15.10 -10.30 -5.41
CA LEU A 5 -16.09 -10.07 -6.46
C LEU A 5 -15.50 -9.08 -7.46
N VAL A 6 -15.30 -9.50 -8.70
CA VAL A 6 -14.69 -8.66 -9.73
C VAL A 6 -15.76 -7.83 -10.43
N ASP A 7 -16.89 -8.46 -10.75
CA ASP A 7 -18.01 -7.82 -11.42
C ASP A 7 -19.27 -8.70 -11.34
N TRP A 8 -20.41 -8.03 -11.52
CA TRP A 8 -21.67 -8.67 -11.89
C TRP A 8 -21.83 -8.65 -13.41
N ASP A 9 -22.33 -9.74 -13.97
CA ASP A 9 -22.72 -9.87 -15.37
C ASP A 9 -24.19 -10.31 -15.53
N GLY A 10 -24.76 -10.07 -16.72
CA GLY A 10 -26.16 -10.33 -17.07
C GLY A 10 -27.07 -9.13 -16.85
N ASP A 11 -28.19 -9.35 -16.16
CA ASP A 11 -29.17 -8.30 -15.81
C ASP A 11 -28.67 -7.30 -14.76
N CYS A 12 -27.45 -7.51 -14.26
CA CYS A 12 -26.68 -6.63 -13.39
C CYS A 12 -25.32 -6.37 -14.03
N THR A 13 -24.89 -5.12 -14.07
CA THR A 13 -23.54 -4.73 -14.50
C THR A 13 -22.94 -3.80 -13.45
N GLY A 14 -21.70 -4.03 -13.03
CA GLY A 14 -20.98 -3.20 -12.05
C GLY A 14 -20.50 -3.96 -10.82
N ILE A 15 -20.03 -3.22 -9.80
CA ILE A 15 -19.41 -3.77 -8.58
C ILE A 15 -20.19 -3.48 -7.28
N ASP A 16 -21.27 -2.70 -7.35
CA ASP A 16 -22.10 -2.32 -6.19
C ASP A 16 -23.29 -3.28 -5.98
N THR A 17 -24.07 -3.04 -4.91
CA THR A 17 -25.30 -3.79 -4.63
C THR A 17 -26.26 -3.72 -5.82
N CYS A 18 -26.46 -4.86 -6.50
CA CYS A 18 -27.40 -4.94 -7.60
C CYS A 18 -28.84 -5.17 -7.11
N THR A 19 -29.69 -4.15 -7.19
CA THR A 19 -31.13 -4.27 -6.93
C THR A 19 -31.89 -4.42 -8.25
N ILE A 20 -32.64 -5.53 -8.39
CA ILE A 20 -33.34 -5.86 -9.64
C ILE A 20 -34.82 -6.06 -9.38
N SER A 21 -35.65 -5.45 -10.22
CA SER A 21 -37.10 -5.69 -10.22
C SER A 21 -37.45 -6.84 -11.17
N MET A 22 -38.07 -7.89 -10.64
CA MET A 22 -38.44 -9.10 -11.39
C MET A 22 -39.75 -8.90 -12.16
N SER A 23 -39.65 -8.42 -13.41
CA SER A 23 -40.79 -8.29 -14.34
C SER A 23 -40.84 -9.38 -15.41
N LYS A 24 -39.74 -10.11 -15.61
CA LYS A 24 -39.55 -11.28 -16.49
C LYS A 24 -38.43 -12.17 -15.91
N ALA A 25 -38.13 -13.30 -16.54
CA ALA A 25 -36.95 -14.10 -16.20
C ALA A 25 -35.67 -13.26 -16.41
N LYS A 26 -34.81 -13.25 -15.39
CA LYS A 26 -33.54 -12.50 -15.36
C LYS A 26 -32.39 -13.43 -14.98
N LYS A 27 -31.19 -13.17 -15.50
CA LYS A 27 -29.97 -13.93 -15.20
C LYS A 27 -28.91 -12.99 -14.65
N VAL A 28 -28.32 -13.35 -13.53
CA VAL A 28 -27.26 -12.59 -12.87
C VAL A 28 -26.12 -13.56 -12.59
N MET A 29 -24.90 -13.15 -12.91
CA MET A 29 -23.69 -13.91 -12.65
C MET A 29 -22.75 -13.06 -11.79
N ALA A 30 -22.23 -13.65 -10.72
CA ALA A 30 -21.18 -13.05 -9.91
C ALA A 30 -19.84 -13.64 -10.33
N ASN A 31 -18.91 -12.81 -10.77
CA ASN A 31 -17.58 -13.25 -11.14
C ASN A 31 -16.62 -13.04 -9.96
N PHE A 32 -15.93 -14.10 -9.57
CA PHE A 32 -14.97 -14.06 -8.48
C PHE A 32 -13.57 -14.36 -9.00
N ALA A 33 -12.59 -13.60 -8.52
CA ALA A 33 -11.18 -13.90 -8.74
C ALA A 33 -10.50 -14.30 -7.43
N ALA A 34 -9.47 -15.13 -7.55
CA ALA A 34 -8.60 -15.44 -6.43
C ALA A 34 -7.87 -14.17 -5.98
N ALA A 35 -7.86 -13.92 -4.68
CA ALA A 35 -7.13 -12.81 -4.07
C ALA A 35 -6.03 -13.32 -3.15
N THR A 36 -4.92 -12.61 -3.13
CA THR A 36 -3.76 -12.87 -2.26
C THR A 36 -3.42 -11.64 -1.44
N THR A 37 -2.89 -11.87 -0.24
CA THR A 37 -2.62 -10.81 0.73
C THR A 37 -1.26 -10.17 0.46
N LEU A 38 -1.24 -8.84 0.35
CA LEU A 38 -0.03 -8.04 0.42
C LEU A 38 0.07 -7.45 1.82
N THR A 39 1.17 -7.71 2.49
CA THR A 39 1.51 -7.09 3.77
C THR A 39 2.64 -6.10 3.57
N THR A 40 2.54 -4.95 4.23
CA THR A 40 3.61 -3.96 4.28
C THR A 40 4.09 -3.81 5.71
N GLU A 41 5.38 -3.61 5.87
CA GLU A 41 6.02 -3.47 7.18
C GLU A 41 6.88 -2.23 7.20
N LYS A 42 6.95 -1.57 8.35
CA LYS A 42 7.84 -0.44 8.59
C LYS A 42 9.03 -0.88 9.43
N SER A 43 10.21 -0.40 9.07
CA SER A 43 11.47 -0.65 9.78
C SER A 43 12.28 0.64 9.93
N GLY A 44 13.27 0.61 10.83
CA GLY A 44 14.12 1.74 11.16
C GLY A 44 13.60 2.57 12.35
N ASN A 45 14.23 3.72 12.59
CA ASN A 45 13.92 4.62 13.71
C ASN A 45 13.11 5.87 13.29
N GLY A 46 12.88 6.04 11.99
CA GLY A 46 12.03 7.08 11.45
C GLY A 46 10.57 6.64 11.34
N ASN A 47 9.71 7.59 11.02
CA ASN A 47 8.27 7.40 10.79
C ASN A 47 7.88 7.80 9.37
N GLY A 48 6.72 7.31 8.95
CA GLY A 48 6.14 7.61 7.67
C GLY A 48 4.89 6.76 7.40
N VAL A 49 4.30 7.01 6.24
CA VAL A 49 3.12 6.31 5.75
C VAL A 49 3.46 5.61 4.43
N ILE A 50 2.98 4.38 4.28
CA ILE A 50 3.04 3.64 3.01
C ILE A 50 1.64 3.62 2.43
N THR A 51 1.48 3.98 1.17
CA THR A 51 0.19 3.91 0.47
C THR A 51 0.29 3.06 -0.78
N SER A 52 -0.78 2.37 -1.15
CA SER A 52 -0.85 1.59 -2.39
C SER A 52 -1.78 2.20 -3.45
N ALA A 53 -1.50 1.88 -4.71
CA ALA A 53 -2.41 2.05 -5.84
C ALA A 53 -2.48 0.73 -6.64
N PRO A 54 -3.67 0.07 -6.77
CA PRO A 54 -4.97 0.44 -6.23
C PRO A 54 -5.01 0.65 -4.71
N SER A 55 -5.91 1.52 -4.25
CA SER A 55 -6.04 1.86 -2.83
C SER A 55 -6.44 0.66 -2.00
N GLY A 56 -5.85 0.54 -0.81
CA GLY A 56 -6.18 -0.51 0.16
C GLY A 56 -5.20 -0.54 1.32
N ILE A 57 -3.92 -0.26 1.05
CA ILE A 57 -2.91 -0.11 2.09
C ILE A 57 -2.71 1.38 2.41
N SER A 58 -2.79 1.71 3.69
CA SER A 58 -2.36 2.99 4.27
C SER A 58 -1.65 2.70 5.59
N CYS A 59 -0.40 2.23 5.46
CA CYS A 59 0.38 1.70 6.58
C CYS A 59 0.86 2.85 7.47
N GLY A 60 -0.07 3.21 8.34
CA GLY A 60 -0.07 4.11 9.47
C GLY A 60 -1.06 3.57 10.51
N ALA A 61 -2.19 3.04 10.02
CA ALA A 61 -3.15 2.23 10.78
C ALA A 61 -3.41 0.85 10.14
N ASP A 62 -3.34 0.72 8.81
CA ASP A 62 -3.61 -0.54 8.09
C ASP A 62 -2.49 -0.89 7.10
N CYS A 63 -1.91 -2.06 7.29
CA CYS A 63 -0.72 -2.50 6.59
C CYS A 63 -0.94 -3.79 5.78
N SER A 64 -2.15 -4.31 5.69
CA SER A 64 -2.44 -5.57 4.99
C SER A 64 -3.72 -5.48 4.16
N GLU A 65 -3.65 -5.86 2.89
CA GLU A 65 -4.83 -5.87 2.01
C GLU A 65 -4.80 -7.07 1.05
N ASN A 66 -5.97 -7.56 0.67
CA ASN A 66 -6.15 -8.57 -0.34
C ASN A 66 -6.31 -7.94 -1.73
N TYR A 67 -5.41 -8.31 -2.63
CA TYR A 67 -5.48 -7.90 -4.03
C TYR A 67 -5.77 -9.10 -4.92
N VAL A 68 -6.49 -8.86 -6.02
CA VAL A 68 -6.75 -9.88 -7.03
C VAL A 68 -5.43 -10.38 -7.61
N GLN A 69 -5.28 -11.70 -7.74
CA GLN A 69 -4.10 -12.32 -8.31
C GLN A 69 -3.86 -11.80 -9.74
N GLY A 70 -2.60 -11.46 -10.05
CA GLY A 70 -2.18 -10.83 -11.30
C GLY A 70 -2.21 -9.29 -11.27
N SER A 71 -2.78 -8.68 -10.22
CA SER A 71 -2.77 -7.22 -10.09
C SER A 71 -1.36 -6.67 -9.89
N GLN A 72 -1.07 -5.52 -10.50
CA GLN A 72 0.12 -4.72 -10.20
C GLN A 72 -0.23 -3.64 -9.19
N ILE A 73 0.47 -3.65 -8.07
CA ILE A 73 0.29 -2.73 -6.95
C ILE A 73 1.49 -1.80 -6.89
N ASN A 74 1.28 -0.51 -7.03
CA ASN A 74 2.32 0.49 -6.85
C ASN A 74 2.32 0.98 -5.40
N LEU A 75 3.46 0.85 -4.72
CA LEU A 75 3.66 1.32 -3.35
C LEU A 75 4.42 2.64 -3.37
N ALA A 76 3.91 3.60 -2.59
CA ALA A 76 4.53 4.89 -2.34
C ALA A 76 4.82 5.07 -0.85
N ALA A 77 6.01 5.57 -0.53
CA ALA A 77 6.42 5.91 0.83
C ALA A 77 6.46 7.43 0.99
N ALA A 78 5.76 7.92 2.01
CA ALA A 78 5.81 9.31 2.43
C ALA A 78 6.46 9.38 3.82
N PRO A 79 7.74 9.77 3.93
CA PRO A 79 8.38 9.96 5.23
C PRO A 79 7.78 11.17 5.97
N ASP A 80 7.73 11.09 7.31
CA ASP A 80 7.34 12.23 8.15
C ASP A 80 8.39 13.35 8.12
N VAL A 81 8.02 14.54 8.62
CA VAL A 81 8.85 15.76 8.57
C VAL A 81 10.27 15.56 9.13
N ASN A 82 10.46 14.68 10.11
CA ASN A 82 11.75 14.40 10.75
C ASN A 82 12.38 13.08 10.28
N SER A 83 11.89 12.48 9.20
CA SER A 83 12.35 11.18 8.70
C SER A 83 12.78 11.23 7.23
N ILE A 84 13.50 10.20 6.81
CA ILE A 84 14.01 9.97 5.47
C ILE A 84 13.57 8.57 5.05
N PHE A 85 13.10 8.43 3.82
CA PHE A 85 12.85 7.12 3.23
C PHE A 85 14.18 6.48 2.79
N ALA A 86 14.54 5.36 3.42
CA ALA A 86 15.82 4.68 3.22
C ALA A 86 15.76 3.51 2.22
N GLY A 87 14.56 3.08 1.83
CA GLY A 87 14.38 2.08 0.77
C GLY A 87 13.34 1.01 1.06
N TRP A 88 13.01 0.26 0.01
CA TRP A 88 12.17 -0.93 0.02
C TRP A 88 13.02 -2.20 0.10
N SER A 89 12.43 -3.26 0.63
CA SER A 89 12.94 -4.62 0.55
C SER A 89 11.82 -5.65 0.60
N GLY A 90 11.97 -6.77 -0.12
CA GLY A 90 10.96 -7.84 -0.13
C GLY A 90 9.87 -7.62 -1.18
N GLY A 91 9.03 -8.63 -1.39
CA GLY A 91 7.88 -8.58 -2.31
C GLY A 91 8.22 -8.26 -3.78
N GLY A 92 9.49 -8.32 -4.17
CA GLY A 92 9.95 -7.91 -5.51
C GLY A 92 10.45 -6.46 -5.59
N CYS A 93 10.44 -5.71 -4.50
CA CYS A 93 10.97 -4.36 -4.42
C CYS A 93 12.32 -4.30 -3.71
N SER A 94 13.20 -3.43 -4.21
CA SER A 94 14.50 -3.16 -3.60
C SER A 94 14.97 -1.74 -3.90
N GLY A 95 15.73 -1.16 -2.97
CA GLY A 95 16.32 0.17 -3.14
C GLY A 95 15.32 1.30 -2.93
N ILE A 96 15.68 2.50 -3.40
CA ILE A 96 14.93 3.75 -3.15
C ILE A 96 14.01 4.16 -4.30
N GLY A 97 13.93 3.35 -5.37
CA GLY A 97 13.11 3.63 -6.55
C GLY A 97 11.62 3.40 -6.32
N SER A 98 10.84 3.52 -7.38
CA SER A 98 9.43 3.10 -7.40
C SER A 98 9.30 1.61 -7.09
N CYS A 99 8.34 1.25 -6.24
CA CYS A 99 8.07 -0.14 -5.89
C CYS A 99 6.77 -0.61 -6.53
N THR A 100 6.86 -1.51 -7.50
CA THR A 100 5.69 -2.16 -8.12
C THR A 100 5.71 -3.65 -7.82
N VAL A 101 4.67 -4.13 -7.15
CA VAL A 101 4.50 -5.52 -6.74
C VAL A 101 3.46 -6.18 -7.63
N THR A 102 3.83 -7.28 -8.30
CA THR A 102 2.86 -8.14 -8.98
C THR A 102 2.38 -9.22 -8.03
N MET A 103 1.07 -9.33 -7.84
CA MET A 103 0.46 -10.26 -6.89
C MET A 103 0.23 -11.64 -7.51
N ASP A 104 1.27 -12.47 -7.53
CA ASP A 104 1.18 -13.89 -7.95
C ASP A 104 0.92 -14.86 -6.77
N ALA A 105 1.28 -14.43 -5.56
CA ALA A 105 1.15 -15.12 -4.29
C ALA A 105 1.00 -14.08 -3.16
N ALA A 106 0.91 -14.53 -1.90
CA ALA A 106 1.01 -13.62 -0.76
C ALA A 106 2.44 -13.06 -0.66
N LYS A 107 2.58 -11.75 -0.43
CA LYS A 107 3.88 -11.05 -0.40
C LYS A 107 3.97 -10.13 0.80
N SER A 108 5.20 -9.94 1.30
CA SER A 108 5.51 -8.90 2.29
C SER A 108 6.56 -7.94 1.74
N VAL A 109 6.34 -6.64 1.93
CA VAL A 109 7.27 -5.56 1.56
C VAL A 109 7.61 -4.76 2.81
N THR A 110 8.89 -4.69 3.14
CA THR A 110 9.40 -3.85 4.22
C THR A 110 9.89 -2.52 3.66
N THR A 111 9.53 -1.43 4.36
CA THR A 111 9.89 -0.06 4.05
C THR A 111 10.71 0.49 5.19
N THR A 112 11.91 0.99 4.90
CA THR A 112 12.77 1.53 5.95
C THR A 112 12.67 3.05 5.99
N PHE A 113 12.38 3.59 7.18
CA PHE A 113 12.45 5.01 7.46
C PHE A 113 13.53 5.27 8.52
N THR A 114 14.35 6.29 8.32
CA THR A 114 15.38 6.71 9.29
C THR A 114 15.16 8.15 9.71
N LEU A 115 15.52 8.50 10.95
CA LEU A 115 15.48 9.89 11.39
C LEU A 115 16.46 10.74 10.58
N LYS A 116 16.05 11.98 10.30
CA LYS A 116 16.96 12.99 9.75
C LYS A 116 18.11 13.20 10.74
N PRO A 117 19.36 13.30 10.27
CA PRO A 117 20.46 13.72 11.12
C PRO A 117 20.08 15.07 11.76
N VAL A 118 20.08 15.14 13.09
CA VAL A 118 20.06 16.43 13.76
C VAL A 118 21.38 17.11 13.43
N ASP A 119 21.33 18.28 12.80
CA ASP A 119 22.53 19.08 12.64
C ASP A 119 23.00 19.48 14.05
N PRO A 120 24.19 19.03 14.52
CA PRO A 120 24.66 19.33 15.87
C PRO A 120 24.80 20.84 16.14
N LEU A 121 24.75 21.69 15.11
CA LEU A 121 24.88 23.13 15.21
C LEU A 121 23.61 23.86 15.67
N PHE A 122 22.44 23.20 15.75
CA PHE A 122 21.19 23.88 16.11
C PHE A 122 20.82 23.84 17.60
N GLU A 123 21.33 22.86 18.35
CA GLU A 123 21.11 22.74 19.82
C GLU A 123 22.22 23.39 20.64
N ALA A 124 23.42 23.56 20.06
CA ALA A 124 24.47 24.34 20.68
C ALA A 124 24.27 25.82 20.34
N GLY A 125 23.67 26.57 21.26
CA GLY A 125 23.73 28.03 21.26
C GLY A 125 25.16 28.53 21.39
N VAL A 126 25.95 28.46 20.32
CA VAL A 126 27.27 29.10 20.24
C VAL A 126 27.06 30.52 19.72
N VAL A 127 26.58 31.39 20.61
CA VAL A 127 26.98 32.79 20.57
C VAL A 127 28.39 32.83 21.19
N GLY A 128 29.44 32.91 20.37
CA GLY A 128 30.80 32.93 20.89
C GLY A 128 31.91 33.16 19.87
N VAL A 129 32.21 34.45 19.67
CA VAL A 129 33.50 35.12 19.38
C VAL A 129 34.42 34.58 18.28
N VAL A 130 34.48 35.35 17.18
CA VAL A 130 35.73 35.59 16.44
C VAL A 130 36.58 36.57 17.26
N GLU A 131 37.77 36.15 17.69
CA GLU A 131 38.88 37.07 18.01
C GLU A 131 39.75 37.25 16.77
#